data_AF-A0A955KCX1-F1
#
_entry.id   AF-A0A955KCX1-F1
#
_cell.length_a   1.000
_cell.length_b   1.000
_cell.length_c   1.000
_cell.angle_alpha   90.00
_cell.angle_beta   90.00
_cell.angle_gamma   90.00
#
_symmetry.space_group_name_H-M   'P 1'
#
loop_
_entity.id
_entity.type
_entity.pdbx_description
1 polymer ?
#
loop_
_entity_poly.entity_id
_entity_poly.type
_entity_poly.pdbx_seq_one_letter_code
_entity_poly.pdbx_strand_id
1 'polypeptide(L)'
;MSLRTKKKGKQDGVQRYQCNECRKKFRAKRNTKKREAVLWKEYSSGKQTLKELSESYGKSHVWVRKLLERTNVPLPRELAPQATIIVADTTFWGRSYGVCVFRSWDLKQNLWWGEVASERVAHYHYGCKILEDKGWTFSAAVIDGRRGLANVFKDIPVQVCHFHQLHTVTKYLTKRPRTEAGKELRVLALTLTKTNETTFSKALVDYENKWKSFLEEKTIILGLNRPQYTHKKVRSALRSLKTNLYNLFTYQRYPSLNIPNTTNTIDGYFASVKKKIAAHHGLRRDRRYKLISQLLKGDGD
;
A
#
# COMPACT_ATOMS: atom_id res chain seq x y z
N MET A 1 -28.89 38.88 5.00
CA MET A 1 -28.26 40.01 4.27
C MET A 1 -27.65 40.94 5.30
N SER A 2 -26.36 41.28 5.23
CA SER A 2 -25.80 42.26 6.18
C SER A 2 -26.42 43.64 5.86
N LEU A 3 -26.98 44.31 6.88
CA LEU A 3 -27.68 45.59 6.79
C LEU A 3 -26.81 46.77 6.28
N ARG A 4 -25.50 46.56 6.07
CA ARG A 4 -24.50 47.63 5.82
C ARG A 4 -24.01 47.73 4.38
N THR A 5 -24.61 47.01 3.43
CA THR A 5 -24.07 46.87 2.07
C THR A 5 -25.14 46.97 0.98
N LYS A 6 -24.89 47.79 -0.06
CA LYS A 6 -25.78 47.95 -1.22
C LYS A 6 -25.14 47.44 -2.52
N LYS A 7 -25.95 46.90 -3.43
CA LYS A 7 -25.51 46.52 -4.79
C LYS A 7 -25.19 47.78 -5.60
N LYS A 8 -24.09 47.77 -6.35
CA LYS A 8 -23.63 48.92 -7.15
C LYS A 8 -23.07 48.50 -8.51
N GLY A 9 -23.98 48.24 -9.46
CA GLY A 9 -23.64 47.89 -10.83
C GLY A 9 -22.90 46.55 -10.99
N LYS A 10 -22.54 46.23 -12.23
CA LYS A 10 -21.72 45.07 -12.61
C LYS A 10 -20.45 45.54 -13.31
N GLN A 11 -19.34 44.85 -13.09
CA GLN A 11 -18.10 45.05 -13.84
C GLN A 11 -17.59 43.67 -14.27
N ASP A 12 -17.28 43.50 -15.55
CA ASP A 12 -16.92 42.21 -16.16
C ASP A 12 -18.01 41.15 -15.93
N GLY A 13 -19.29 41.57 -15.93
CA GLY A 13 -20.45 40.73 -15.62
C GLY A 13 -20.62 40.37 -14.14
N VAL A 14 -19.72 40.79 -13.24
CA VAL A 14 -19.75 40.45 -11.81
C VAL A 14 -20.36 41.57 -10.97
N GLN A 15 -21.28 41.22 -10.07
CA GLN A 15 -21.95 42.14 -9.15
C GLN A 15 -20.95 42.80 -8.17
N ARG A 16 -20.96 44.14 -8.11
CA ARG A 16 -20.23 44.90 -7.09
C ARG A 16 -21.14 45.32 -5.94
N TYR A 17 -20.54 45.49 -4.78
CA TYR A 17 -21.18 45.95 -3.55
C TYR A 17 -20.45 47.18 -3.03
N GLN A 18 -21.16 48.04 -2.31
CA GLN A 18 -20.62 49.20 -1.63
C GLN A 18 -21.04 49.15 -0.16
N CYS A 19 -20.09 49.38 0.75
CA CYS A 19 -20.41 49.58 2.17
C CYS A 19 -21.10 50.94 2.36
N ASN A 20 -22.17 50.98 3.14
CA ASN A 20 -22.94 52.20 3.39
C ASN A 20 -22.21 53.17 4.34
N GLU A 21 -21.39 52.67 5.26
CA GLU A 21 -20.65 53.47 6.26
C GLU A 21 -19.38 54.08 5.65
N CYS A 22 -18.44 53.25 5.19
CA CYS A 22 -17.14 53.72 4.70
C CYS A 22 -17.08 53.99 3.19
N ARG A 23 -18.21 53.86 2.47
CA ARG A 23 -18.35 54.04 1.01
C ARG A 23 -17.42 53.17 0.15
N LYS A 24 -16.64 52.25 0.74
CA LYS A 24 -15.68 51.37 0.05
C LYS A 24 -16.43 50.42 -0.88
N LYS A 25 -15.97 50.34 -2.14
CA LYS A 25 -16.52 49.44 -3.16
C LYS A 25 -15.74 48.13 -3.13
N PHE A 26 -16.43 47.01 -3.08
CA PHE A 26 -15.81 45.69 -3.09
C PHE A 26 -16.62 44.69 -3.92
N ARG A 27 -15.98 43.60 -4.34
CA ARG A 27 -16.66 42.45 -4.95
C ARG A 27 -16.86 41.41 -3.85
N ALA A 28 -17.98 40.69 -3.88
CA ALA A 28 -18.12 39.53 -3.00
C ALA A 28 -16.97 38.55 -3.32
N LYS A 29 -16.20 38.14 -2.29
CA LYS A 29 -15.17 37.10 -2.48
C LYS A 29 -15.89 35.85 -3.00
N ARG A 30 -15.49 35.34 -4.17
CA ARG A 30 -15.96 34.04 -4.65
C ARG A 30 -15.57 32.99 -3.63
N ASN A 31 -16.51 32.16 -3.21
CA ASN A 31 -16.19 30.96 -2.43
C ASN A 31 -15.48 29.95 -3.35
N THR A 32 -14.16 30.04 -3.42
CA THR A 32 -13.34 29.16 -4.28
C THR A 32 -13.14 27.78 -3.68
N LYS A 33 -13.33 27.61 -2.35
CA LYS A 33 -13.10 26.34 -1.64
C LYS A 33 -13.94 25.19 -2.19
N LYS A 34 -15.23 25.43 -2.48
CA LYS A 34 -16.10 24.39 -3.06
C LYS A 34 -15.61 23.95 -4.44
N ARG A 35 -15.14 24.89 -5.27
CA ARG A 35 -14.57 24.58 -6.60
C ARG A 35 -13.22 23.88 -6.51
N GLU A 36 -12.36 24.32 -5.59
CA GLU A 36 -11.08 23.68 -5.29
C GLU A 36 -11.27 22.21 -4.88
N ALA A 37 -12.27 21.92 -4.06
CA ALA A 37 -12.60 20.56 -3.62
C ALA A 37 -13.15 19.70 -4.77
N VAL A 38 -14.07 20.24 -5.58
CA VAL A 38 -14.63 19.53 -6.74
C VAL A 38 -13.53 19.21 -7.76
N LEU A 39 -12.73 20.21 -8.13
CA LEU A 39 -11.63 20.04 -9.07
C LEU A 39 -10.56 19.08 -8.54
N TRP A 40 -10.31 19.06 -7.22
CA TRP A 40 -9.43 18.07 -6.60
C TRP A 40 -9.98 16.65 -6.68
N LYS A 41 -11.28 16.44 -6.42
CA LYS A 41 -11.93 15.12 -6.51
C LYS A 41 -11.93 14.59 -7.96
N GLU A 42 -12.24 15.46 -8.90
CA GLU A 42 -12.19 15.21 -10.34
C GLU A 42 -10.78 14.80 -10.82
N TYR A 43 -9.77 15.53 -10.37
CA TYR A 43 -8.36 15.20 -10.64
C TYR A 43 -7.95 13.87 -9.98
N SER A 44 -8.20 13.69 -8.68
CA SER A 44 -7.68 12.55 -7.93
C SER A 44 -8.45 11.25 -8.16
N SER A 45 -9.76 11.29 -7.97
CA SER A 45 -10.62 10.10 -8.04
C SER A 45 -11.21 9.91 -9.43
N GLY A 46 -11.52 11.00 -10.13
CA GLY A 46 -12.03 11.00 -11.51
C GLY A 46 -10.96 10.72 -12.58
N LYS A 47 -9.67 10.72 -12.23
CA LYS A 47 -8.51 10.48 -13.12
C LYS A 47 -8.36 11.53 -14.23
N GLN A 48 -9.02 12.67 -14.11
CA GLN A 48 -8.99 13.69 -15.14
C GLN A 48 -7.62 14.35 -15.20
N THR A 49 -7.07 14.47 -16.41
CA THR A 49 -5.77 15.08 -16.64
C THR A 49 -5.86 16.60 -16.51
N LEU A 50 -4.70 17.27 -16.40
CA LEU A 50 -4.66 18.73 -16.42
C LEU A 50 -5.25 19.31 -17.72
N LYS A 51 -5.14 18.58 -18.85
CA LYS A 51 -5.66 19.01 -20.14
C LYS A 51 -7.19 18.93 -20.17
N GLU A 52 -7.76 17.81 -19.78
CA GLU A 52 -9.22 17.61 -19.72
C GLU A 52 -9.88 18.61 -18.75
N LEU A 53 -9.27 18.85 -17.59
CA LEU A 53 -9.72 19.87 -16.64
C LEU A 53 -9.59 21.29 -17.21
N SER A 54 -8.54 21.57 -17.98
CA SER A 54 -8.31 22.85 -18.64
C SER A 54 -9.43 23.14 -19.63
N GLU A 55 -9.79 22.15 -20.46
CA GLU A 55 -10.84 22.20 -21.46
C GLU A 55 -12.23 22.34 -20.81
N SER A 56 -12.56 21.47 -19.85
CA SER A 56 -13.85 21.47 -19.15
C SER A 56 -14.14 22.79 -18.43
N TYR A 57 -13.14 23.40 -17.80
CA TYR A 57 -13.31 24.65 -17.06
C TYR A 57 -13.10 25.91 -17.94
N GLY A 58 -12.68 25.77 -19.19
CA GLY A 58 -12.31 26.89 -20.06
C GLY A 58 -11.20 27.75 -19.45
N LYS A 59 -10.19 27.11 -18.85
CA LYS A 59 -9.04 27.74 -18.19
C LYS A 59 -7.74 27.16 -18.71
N SER A 60 -6.61 27.79 -18.39
CA SER A 60 -5.30 27.25 -18.74
C SER A 60 -4.87 26.13 -17.79
N HIS A 61 -4.00 25.22 -18.27
CA HIS A 61 -3.42 24.16 -17.45
C HIS A 61 -2.67 24.71 -16.21
N VAL A 62 -2.10 25.92 -16.32
CA VAL A 62 -1.40 26.61 -15.21
C VAL A 62 -2.39 27.00 -14.12
N TRP A 63 -3.59 27.46 -14.51
CA TRP A 63 -4.65 27.81 -13.58
C TRP A 63 -5.14 26.59 -12.80
N VAL A 64 -5.39 25.47 -13.50
CA VAL A 64 -5.79 24.19 -12.88
C VAL A 64 -4.72 23.73 -11.89
N ARG A 65 -3.45 23.74 -12.31
CA ARG A 65 -2.32 23.35 -11.46
C ARG A 65 -2.20 24.19 -10.19
N LYS A 66 -2.27 25.51 -10.29
CA LYS A 66 -2.24 26.41 -9.13
C LYS A 66 -3.39 26.14 -8.17
N LEU A 67 -4.56 25.78 -8.69
CA LEU A 67 -5.71 25.45 -7.86
C LEU A 67 -5.49 24.13 -7.11
N LEU A 68 -5.03 23.08 -7.80
CA LEU A 68 -4.69 21.79 -7.20
C LEU A 68 -3.61 21.92 -6.13
N GLU A 69 -2.62 22.80 -6.33
CA GLU A 69 -1.56 23.05 -5.35
C GLU A 69 -2.09 23.70 -4.07
N ARG A 70 -3.04 24.64 -4.19
CA ARG A 70 -3.66 25.33 -3.06
C ARG A 70 -4.61 24.45 -2.24
N THR A 71 -5.20 23.42 -2.85
CA THR A 71 -6.09 22.51 -2.11
C THR A 71 -5.28 21.73 -1.08
N ASN A 72 -5.42 22.00 0.20
CA ASN A 72 -4.79 21.15 1.21
C ASN A 72 -5.40 19.75 1.16
N VAL A 73 -4.57 18.72 1.09
CA VAL A 73 -5.05 17.36 1.34
C VAL A 73 -5.34 17.28 2.82
N PRO A 74 -6.59 17.02 3.22
CA PRO A 74 -6.90 16.90 4.63
C PRO A 74 -6.11 15.73 5.22
N LEU A 75 -5.61 15.92 6.44
CA LEU A 75 -4.90 14.89 7.21
C LEU A 75 -5.70 13.56 7.21
N PRO A 76 -5.03 12.41 7.46
CA PRO A 76 -5.72 11.13 7.65
C PRO A 76 -6.91 11.32 8.58
N ARG A 77 -8.01 10.60 8.32
CA ARG A 77 -9.18 10.66 9.22
C ARG A 77 -8.68 10.27 10.61
N GLU A 78 -8.88 11.15 11.60
CA GLU A 78 -8.58 10.81 12.99
C GLU A 78 -9.59 9.75 13.42
N LEU A 79 -9.12 8.51 13.41
CA LEU A 79 -9.85 7.36 13.92
C LEU A 79 -9.52 7.22 15.39
N ALA A 80 -10.53 6.89 16.21
CA ALA A 80 -10.31 6.56 17.60
C ALA A 80 -9.36 5.36 17.69
N PRO A 81 -8.23 5.48 18.41
CA PRO A 81 -7.32 4.36 18.61
C PRO A 81 -8.01 3.20 19.33
N GLN A 82 -7.80 1.99 18.82
CA GLN A 82 -8.37 0.76 19.38
C GLN A 82 -7.51 -0.45 19.06
N ALA A 83 -7.78 -1.59 19.71
CA ALA A 83 -7.17 -2.86 19.35
C ALA A 83 -7.51 -3.25 17.91
N THR A 84 -6.50 -3.58 17.12
CA THR A 84 -6.72 -4.02 15.73
C THR A 84 -5.63 -4.96 15.22
N ILE A 85 -5.97 -5.78 14.24
CA ILE A 85 -5.01 -6.53 13.46
C ILE A 85 -4.40 -5.61 12.41
N ILE A 86 -3.08 -5.44 12.44
CA ILE A 86 -2.38 -4.54 11.54
C ILE A 86 -1.91 -5.28 10.27
N VAL A 87 -2.23 -4.72 9.11
CA VAL A 87 -1.69 -5.14 7.82
C VAL A 87 -0.71 -4.09 7.34
N ALA A 88 0.57 -4.44 7.24
CA ALA A 88 1.61 -3.53 6.83
C ALA A 88 2.24 -3.99 5.50
N ASP A 89 2.24 -3.12 4.50
CA ASP A 89 2.80 -3.42 3.19
C ASP A 89 3.38 -2.17 2.51
N THR A 90 4.31 -2.38 1.58
CA THR A 90 5.01 -1.31 0.86
C THR A 90 4.82 -1.45 -0.64
N THR A 91 4.41 -0.36 -1.29
CA THR A 91 4.19 -0.35 -2.73
C THR A 91 5.07 0.67 -3.43
N PHE A 92 5.63 0.30 -4.58
CA PHE A 92 6.61 1.11 -5.33
C PHE A 92 6.06 1.63 -6.67
N TRP A 93 6.52 2.83 -7.05
CA TRP A 93 6.40 3.44 -8.38
C TRP A 93 7.80 3.76 -8.93
N GLY A 94 8.37 2.80 -9.66
CA GLY A 94 9.75 2.87 -10.10
C GLY A 94 10.73 2.30 -9.07
N ARG A 95 12.02 2.60 -9.21
CA ARG A 95 13.08 1.97 -8.40
C ARG A 95 13.38 2.64 -7.06
N SER A 96 13.07 3.93 -6.92
CA SER A 96 13.52 4.76 -5.80
C SER A 96 12.38 5.47 -5.05
N TYR A 97 11.13 5.13 -5.37
CA TYR A 97 9.96 5.77 -4.78
C TYR A 97 8.90 4.74 -4.43
N GLY A 98 8.58 4.63 -3.15
CA GLY A 98 7.49 3.82 -2.65
C GLY A 98 6.80 4.48 -1.46
N VAL A 99 5.70 3.87 -1.03
CA VAL A 99 4.95 4.28 0.16
C VAL A 99 4.69 3.02 0.99
N CYS A 100 5.10 3.07 2.25
CA CYS A 100 4.75 2.08 3.26
C CYS A 100 3.39 2.45 3.84
N VAL A 101 2.48 1.49 3.98
CA VAL A 101 1.12 1.70 4.46
C VAL A 101 0.80 0.71 5.56
N PHE A 102 0.17 1.23 6.61
CA PHE A 102 -0.32 0.52 7.77
C PHE A 102 -1.85 0.60 7.74
N ARG A 103 -2.50 -0.54 7.64
CA ARG A 103 -3.95 -0.65 7.48
C ARG A 103 -4.54 -1.51 8.59
N SER A 104 -5.59 -1.02 9.22
CA SER A 104 -6.40 -1.83 10.14
C SER A 104 -7.21 -2.84 9.33
N TRP A 105 -7.06 -4.12 9.66
CA TRP A 105 -7.90 -5.16 9.09
C TRP A 105 -9.36 -5.01 9.51
N ASP A 106 -9.61 -4.66 10.77
CA ASP A 106 -10.96 -4.63 11.35
C ASP A 106 -11.75 -3.44 10.79
N LEU A 107 -11.14 -2.26 10.77
CA LEU A 107 -11.78 -1.03 10.28
C LEU A 107 -11.79 -0.94 8.75
N LYS A 108 -10.98 -1.73 8.05
CA LYS A 108 -10.72 -1.57 6.60
C LYS A 108 -10.28 -0.13 6.28
N GLN A 109 -9.48 0.48 7.15
CA GLN A 109 -8.98 1.85 7.00
C GLN A 109 -7.46 1.91 7.10
N ASN A 110 -6.84 2.82 6.34
CA ASN A 110 -5.40 3.07 6.43
C ASN A 110 -5.13 4.00 7.63
N LEU A 111 -4.35 3.52 8.59
CA LEU A 111 -4.04 4.24 9.83
C LEU A 111 -2.86 5.19 9.64
N TRP A 112 -1.86 4.75 8.87
CA TRP A 112 -0.66 5.52 8.62
C TRP A 112 -0.03 5.16 7.27
N TRP A 113 0.68 6.11 6.68
CA TRP A 113 1.52 5.87 5.52
C TRP A 113 2.69 6.86 5.48
N GLY A 114 3.79 6.45 4.83
CA GLY A 114 4.98 7.27 4.68
C GLY A 114 5.78 6.93 3.44
N GLU A 115 6.43 7.94 2.85
CA GLU A 115 7.33 7.74 1.72
C GLU A 115 8.57 6.95 2.11
N VAL A 116 8.99 6.03 1.24
CA VAL A 116 10.19 5.22 1.40
C VAL A 116 10.95 5.16 0.07
N ALA A 117 12.27 5.27 0.12
CA ALA A 117 13.11 5.10 -1.06
C ALA A 117 13.37 3.61 -1.37
N SER A 118 13.35 2.80 -0.32
CA SER A 118 13.56 1.35 -0.36
C SER A 118 12.81 0.74 0.81
N GLU A 119 12.35 -0.49 0.67
CA GLU A 119 11.64 -1.16 1.75
C GLU A 119 12.67 -1.73 2.75
N ARG A 120 12.58 -1.29 4.00
CA ARG A 120 13.50 -1.60 5.10
C ARG A 120 12.70 -1.87 6.36
N VAL A 121 13.19 -2.78 7.20
CA VAL A 121 12.58 -3.13 8.50
C VAL A 121 12.40 -1.89 9.40
N ALA A 122 13.33 -0.93 9.35
CA ALA A 122 13.26 0.31 10.10
C ALA A 122 11.98 1.15 9.83
N HIS A 123 11.45 1.12 8.61
CA HIS A 123 10.22 1.85 8.28
C HIS A 123 9.00 1.25 8.99
N TYR A 124 9.00 -0.07 9.19
CA TYR A 124 7.93 -0.74 9.91
C TYR A 124 7.99 -0.45 11.41
N HIS A 125 9.19 -0.49 12.02
CA HIS A 125 9.37 -0.06 13.41
C HIS A 125 8.89 1.38 13.64
N TYR A 126 9.26 2.30 12.74
CA TYR A 126 8.85 3.70 12.83
C TYR A 126 7.32 3.86 12.72
N GLY A 127 6.69 3.14 11.79
CA GLY A 127 5.23 3.13 11.64
C GLY A 127 4.51 2.58 12.87
N CYS A 128 5.00 1.48 13.46
CA CYS A 128 4.46 0.92 14.70
C CYS A 128 4.54 1.93 15.84
N LYS A 129 5.73 2.51 16.07
CA LYS A 129 5.95 3.48 17.14
C LYS A 129 5.02 4.68 17.04
N ILE A 130 4.83 5.25 15.85
CA ILE A 130 3.90 6.37 15.64
C ILE A 130 2.46 5.98 16.01
N LEU A 131 2.04 4.77 15.67
CA LEU A 131 0.68 4.31 15.95
C LEU A 131 0.50 4.02 17.44
N GLU A 132 1.49 3.40 18.08
CA GLU A 132 1.53 3.17 19.54
C GLU A 132 1.51 4.50 20.32
N ASP A 133 2.33 5.48 19.92
CA ASP A 133 2.35 6.83 20.51
C ASP A 133 0.99 7.56 20.35
N LYS A 134 0.21 7.18 19.33
CA LYS A 134 -1.17 7.65 19.12
C LYS A 134 -2.22 6.84 19.90
N GLY A 135 -1.83 5.84 20.67
CA GLY A 135 -2.71 5.00 21.48
C GLY A 135 -3.26 3.76 20.78
N TRP A 136 -2.75 3.38 19.61
CA TRP A 136 -3.15 2.13 18.96
C TRP A 136 -2.50 0.93 19.63
N THR A 137 -3.25 -0.15 19.76
CA THR A 137 -2.76 -1.45 20.24
C THR A 137 -2.96 -2.51 19.17
N PHE A 138 -1.99 -3.40 18.99
CA PHE A 138 -2.06 -4.43 17.95
C PHE A 138 -2.39 -5.79 18.55
N SER A 139 -3.46 -6.43 18.06
CA SER A 139 -3.82 -7.79 18.48
C SER A 139 -3.04 -8.86 17.72
N ALA A 140 -2.68 -8.57 16.46
CA ALA A 140 -1.86 -9.39 15.59
C ALA A 140 -1.33 -8.55 14.42
N ALA A 141 -0.33 -9.06 13.70
CA ALA A 141 0.18 -8.46 12.47
C ALA A 141 0.11 -9.42 11.29
N VAL A 142 -0.18 -8.88 10.11
CA VAL A 142 -0.14 -9.59 8.84
C VAL A 142 0.88 -8.89 7.95
N ILE A 143 1.91 -9.63 7.54
CA ILE A 143 3.08 -9.08 6.85
C ILE A 143 3.39 -9.85 5.57
N ASP A 144 4.17 -9.23 4.69
CA ASP A 144 4.92 -9.96 3.67
C ASP A 144 5.94 -10.90 4.35
N GLY A 145 6.20 -12.06 3.76
CA GLY A 145 7.16 -13.08 4.22
C GLY A 145 8.63 -12.67 4.11
N ARG A 146 8.91 -11.37 4.20
CA ARG A 146 10.25 -10.82 4.09
C ARG A 146 11.06 -11.12 5.34
N ARG A 147 12.32 -11.51 5.13
CA ARG A 147 13.25 -11.83 6.20
C ARG A 147 13.43 -10.64 7.16
N GLY A 148 13.27 -10.91 8.45
CA GLY A 148 13.45 -9.93 9.53
C GLY A 148 12.24 -9.05 9.82
N LEU A 149 11.21 -9.06 8.96
CA LEU A 149 10.01 -8.25 9.18
C LEU A 149 9.15 -8.77 10.35
N ALA A 150 9.09 -10.09 10.53
CA ALA A 150 8.40 -10.69 11.68
C ALA A 150 8.98 -10.24 13.03
N ASN A 151 10.29 -9.90 13.09
CA ASN A 151 10.93 -9.46 14.34
C ASN A 151 10.43 -8.09 14.81
N VAL A 152 9.85 -7.28 13.93
CA VAL A 152 9.22 -5.99 14.28
C VAL A 152 8.03 -6.21 15.22
N PHE A 153 7.35 -7.34 15.06
CA PHE A 153 6.09 -7.68 15.71
C PHE A 153 6.24 -8.87 16.65
N LYS A 154 7.45 -9.11 17.18
CA LYS A 154 7.78 -10.31 17.98
C LYS A 154 6.90 -10.50 19.22
N ASP A 155 6.32 -9.42 19.74
CA ASP A 155 5.53 -9.40 20.96
C ASP A 155 4.04 -9.69 20.70
N ILE A 156 3.64 -9.86 19.43
CA ILE A 156 2.26 -10.18 19.02
C ILE A 156 2.24 -11.34 18.02
N PRO A 157 1.09 -12.02 17.82
CA PRO A 157 0.96 -13.03 16.78
C PRO A 157 1.21 -12.45 15.38
N VAL A 158 2.13 -13.06 14.62
CA VAL A 158 2.48 -12.63 13.25
C VAL A 158 2.04 -13.67 12.23
N GLN A 159 1.24 -13.25 11.26
CA GLN A 159 0.85 -14.03 10.10
C GLN A 159 1.61 -13.56 8.85
N VAL A 160 2.29 -14.49 8.18
CA VAL A 160 2.83 -14.25 6.84
C VAL A 160 1.74 -14.48 5.81
N CYS A 161 1.55 -13.50 4.93
CA CYS A 161 0.54 -13.56 3.88
C CYS A 161 0.78 -14.73 2.92
N HIS A 162 -0.20 -15.61 2.76
CA HIS A 162 -0.12 -16.76 1.85
C HIS A 162 0.05 -16.33 0.39
N PHE A 163 -0.58 -15.22 -0.03
CA PHE A 163 -0.44 -14.70 -1.39
C PHE A 163 1.02 -14.31 -1.69
N HIS A 164 1.64 -13.55 -0.78
CA HIS A 164 3.04 -13.15 -0.93
C HIS A 164 4.01 -14.33 -0.82
N GLN A 165 3.71 -15.31 0.04
CA GLN A 165 4.48 -16.56 0.11
C GLN A 165 4.43 -17.32 -1.22
N LEU A 166 3.23 -17.50 -1.81
CA LEU A 166 3.04 -18.13 -3.11
C LEU A 166 3.69 -17.34 -4.25
N HIS A 167 3.66 -16.02 -4.17
CA HIS A 167 4.36 -15.15 -5.12
C HIS A 167 5.88 -15.37 -5.04
N THR A 168 6.44 -15.45 -3.83
CA THR A 168 7.86 -15.74 -3.59
C THR A 168 8.25 -17.11 -4.15
N VAL A 169 7.45 -18.15 -3.90
CA VAL A 169 7.67 -19.48 -4.49
C VAL A 169 7.62 -19.41 -6.03
N THR A 170 6.63 -18.70 -6.58
CA THR A 170 6.48 -18.53 -8.04
C THR A 170 7.63 -17.74 -8.65
N LYS A 171 8.21 -16.76 -7.94
CA LYS A 171 9.40 -16.02 -8.38
C LYS A 171 10.60 -16.95 -8.59
N TYR A 172 10.78 -17.93 -7.73
CA TYR A 172 11.88 -18.90 -7.85
C TYR A 172 11.59 -20.02 -8.84
N LEU A 173 10.42 -20.67 -8.75
CA LEU A 173 10.09 -21.86 -9.54
C LEU A 173 9.49 -21.54 -10.91
N THR A 174 8.96 -20.32 -11.09
CA THR A 174 8.04 -19.92 -12.17
C THR A 174 6.68 -20.63 -12.12
N LYS A 175 5.75 -20.23 -13.00
CA LYS A 175 4.43 -20.87 -13.10
C LYS A 175 4.49 -22.27 -13.71
N ARG A 176 5.53 -22.56 -14.51
CA ARG A 176 5.74 -23.83 -15.22
C ARG A 176 7.18 -24.29 -15.01
N PRO A 177 7.52 -24.82 -13.82
CA PRO A 177 8.86 -25.31 -13.53
C PRO A 177 9.24 -26.44 -14.49
N ARG A 178 10.50 -26.46 -14.93
CA ARG A 178 10.99 -27.48 -15.87
C ARG A 178 11.31 -28.81 -15.19
N THR A 179 11.91 -28.76 -14.00
CA THR A 179 12.33 -29.96 -13.25
C THR A 179 11.15 -30.58 -12.50
N GLU A 180 11.14 -31.91 -12.36
CA GLU A 180 10.12 -32.62 -11.58
C GLU A 180 10.11 -32.17 -10.12
N ALA A 181 11.29 -32.03 -9.50
CA ALA A 181 11.42 -31.45 -8.16
C ALA A 181 10.74 -30.07 -8.03
N GLY A 182 10.87 -29.21 -9.05
CA GLY A 182 10.24 -27.90 -9.07
C GLY A 182 8.72 -27.97 -9.26
N LYS A 183 8.23 -28.89 -10.09
CA LYS A 183 6.80 -29.13 -10.31
C LYS A 183 6.13 -29.62 -9.02
N GLU A 184 6.71 -30.61 -8.36
CA GLU A 184 6.19 -31.16 -7.11
C GLU A 184 6.18 -30.11 -5.98
N LEU A 185 7.26 -29.34 -5.81
CA LEU A 185 7.30 -28.27 -4.81
C LEU A 185 6.24 -27.19 -5.08
N ARG A 186 5.98 -26.89 -6.35
CA ARG A 186 4.95 -25.93 -6.73
C ARG A 186 3.55 -26.47 -6.41
N VAL A 187 3.27 -27.74 -6.71
CA VAL A 187 2.00 -28.39 -6.35
C VAL A 187 1.80 -28.35 -4.84
N LEU A 188 2.82 -28.74 -4.07
CA LEU A 188 2.81 -28.66 -2.61
C LEU A 188 2.55 -27.22 -2.14
N ALA A 189 3.27 -26.23 -2.65
CA ALA A 189 3.06 -24.84 -2.26
C ALA A 189 1.60 -24.38 -2.50
N LEU A 190 0.96 -24.80 -3.59
CA LEU A 190 -0.43 -24.45 -3.90
C LEU A 190 -1.45 -25.05 -2.91
N THR A 191 -1.09 -26.06 -2.12
CA THR A 191 -1.98 -26.59 -1.07
C THR A 191 -1.96 -25.77 0.22
N LEU A 192 -1.05 -24.78 0.34
CA LEU A 192 -0.86 -23.94 1.52
C LEU A 192 -2.18 -23.32 2.04
N THR A 193 -3.05 -22.87 1.14
CA THR A 193 -4.32 -22.21 1.51
C THR A 193 -5.43 -23.20 1.89
N LYS A 194 -5.22 -24.50 1.66
CA LYS A 194 -6.22 -25.56 1.80
C LYS A 194 -5.87 -26.59 2.88
N THR A 195 -4.75 -26.41 3.58
CA THR A 195 -4.20 -27.37 4.53
C THR A 195 -3.95 -26.74 5.89
N ASN A 196 -3.54 -27.54 6.86
CA ASN A 196 -3.14 -27.10 8.19
C ASN A 196 -1.63 -27.21 8.40
N GLU A 197 -1.15 -26.61 9.47
CA GLU A 197 0.28 -26.56 9.81
C GLU A 197 0.91 -27.95 9.84
N THR A 198 0.28 -28.91 10.49
CA THR A 198 0.81 -30.27 10.66
C THR A 198 0.94 -31.01 9.35
N THR A 199 -0.11 -31.01 8.52
CA THR A 199 -0.13 -31.72 7.24
C THR A 199 0.84 -31.08 6.26
N PHE A 200 0.89 -29.74 6.21
CA PHE A 200 1.79 -29.02 5.31
C PHE A 200 3.26 -29.20 5.72
N SER A 201 3.56 -29.14 7.01
CA SER A 201 4.91 -29.37 7.55
C SER A 201 5.40 -30.78 7.24
N LYS A 202 4.54 -31.79 7.43
CA LYS A 202 4.87 -33.19 7.09
C LYS A 202 5.15 -33.33 5.59
N ALA A 203 4.28 -32.81 4.74
CA ALA A 203 4.47 -32.85 3.29
C ALA A 203 5.78 -32.16 2.86
N LEU A 204 6.18 -31.05 3.50
CA LEU A 204 7.45 -30.38 3.24
C LEU A 204 8.66 -31.25 3.60
N VAL A 205 8.61 -31.94 4.73
CA VAL A 205 9.67 -32.87 5.16
C VAL A 205 9.76 -34.05 4.20
N ASP A 206 8.63 -34.64 3.83
CA ASP A 206 8.57 -35.75 2.87
C ASP A 206 9.14 -35.35 1.50
N TYR A 207 8.80 -34.14 1.03
CA TYR A 207 9.37 -33.57 -0.19
C TYR A 207 10.89 -33.39 -0.09
N GLU A 208 11.40 -32.82 1.01
CA GLU A 208 12.83 -32.58 1.21
C GLU A 208 13.62 -33.89 1.25
N ASN A 209 13.08 -34.92 1.90
CA ASN A 209 13.68 -36.25 1.94
C ASN A 209 13.70 -36.91 0.57
N LYS A 210 12.58 -36.87 -0.17
CA LYS A 210 12.47 -37.43 -1.52
C LYS A 210 13.47 -36.80 -2.49
N TRP A 211 13.62 -35.48 -2.45
CA TRP A 211 14.48 -34.73 -3.37
C TRP A 211 15.84 -34.39 -2.78
N LYS A 212 16.27 -35.04 -1.69
CA LYS A 212 17.51 -34.70 -0.98
C LYS A 212 18.74 -34.73 -1.89
N SER A 213 18.94 -35.81 -2.64
CA SER A 213 20.06 -35.97 -3.57
C SER A 213 20.08 -34.86 -4.63
N PHE A 214 18.93 -34.56 -5.22
CA PHE A 214 18.75 -33.46 -6.17
C PHE A 214 19.07 -32.10 -5.53
N LEU A 215 18.57 -31.84 -4.32
CA LEU A 215 18.81 -30.56 -3.64
C LEU A 215 20.29 -30.38 -3.26
N GLU A 216 20.98 -31.45 -2.85
CA GLU A 216 22.37 -31.42 -2.40
C GLU A 216 23.39 -31.40 -3.54
N GLU A 217 22.96 -31.66 -4.77
CA GLU A 217 23.79 -31.60 -5.98
C GLU A 217 24.52 -30.26 -6.11
N LYS A 218 25.84 -30.32 -6.36
CA LYS A 218 26.70 -29.15 -6.56
C LYS A 218 27.45 -29.23 -7.87
N THR A 219 27.53 -28.11 -8.57
CA THR A 219 28.37 -27.92 -9.75
C THR A 219 29.63 -27.15 -9.36
N ILE A 220 30.79 -27.60 -9.86
CA ILE A 220 32.05 -26.85 -9.80
C ILE A 220 32.05 -25.89 -10.98
N ILE A 221 32.13 -24.59 -10.72
CA ILE A 221 32.19 -23.55 -11.75
C ILE A 221 33.63 -23.05 -11.80
N LEU A 222 34.24 -23.08 -12.99
CA LEU A 222 35.59 -22.56 -13.22
C LEU A 222 35.69 -21.11 -12.74
N GLY A 223 36.70 -20.81 -11.92
CA GLY A 223 36.92 -19.48 -11.35
C GLY A 223 36.24 -19.20 -10.00
N LEU A 224 35.47 -20.15 -9.43
CA LEU A 224 34.96 -20.06 -8.07
C LEU A 224 35.66 -21.06 -7.14
N ASN A 225 36.20 -20.58 -6.01
CA ASN A 225 36.88 -21.42 -5.01
C ASN A 225 35.96 -22.39 -4.25
N ARG A 226 34.64 -22.36 -4.48
CA ARG A 226 33.68 -23.22 -3.77
C ARG A 226 32.59 -23.75 -4.71
N PRO A 227 32.28 -25.05 -4.65
CA PRO A 227 31.20 -25.65 -5.43
C PRO A 227 29.86 -25.01 -5.06
N GLN A 228 29.03 -24.79 -6.07
CA GLN A 228 27.74 -24.11 -5.94
C GLN A 228 26.61 -25.13 -6.11
N TYR A 229 25.53 -25.00 -5.34
CA TYR A 229 24.36 -25.85 -5.57
C TYR A 229 23.84 -25.70 -7.00
N THR A 230 23.59 -26.81 -7.69
CA THR A 230 23.06 -26.81 -9.05
C THR A 230 21.66 -26.18 -9.06
N HIS A 231 20.80 -26.59 -8.13
CA HIS A 231 19.37 -26.25 -8.12
C HIS A 231 19.00 -25.10 -7.18
N LYS A 232 19.73 -23.97 -7.27
CA LYS A 232 19.60 -22.80 -6.37
C LYS A 232 18.16 -22.29 -6.23
N LYS A 233 17.39 -22.27 -7.32
CA LYS A 233 16.02 -21.74 -7.35
C LYS A 233 15.07 -22.62 -6.53
N VAL A 234 15.11 -23.94 -6.73
CA VAL A 234 14.27 -24.89 -5.96
C VAL A 234 14.63 -24.83 -4.48
N ARG A 235 15.93 -24.83 -4.15
CA ARG A 235 16.41 -24.63 -2.77
C ARG A 235 15.92 -23.33 -2.15
N SER A 236 15.93 -22.23 -2.90
CA SER A 236 15.47 -20.93 -2.40
C SER A 236 13.96 -20.91 -2.14
N ALA A 237 13.16 -21.54 -3.02
CA ALA A 237 11.73 -21.72 -2.83
C ALA A 237 11.43 -22.54 -1.57
N LEU A 238 12.07 -23.71 -1.42
CA LEU A 238 11.92 -24.58 -0.25
C LEU A 238 12.33 -23.84 1.03
N ARG A 239 13.49 -23.18 1.02
CA ARG A 239 13.98 -22.41 2.16
C ARG A 239 13.00 -21.31 2.57
N SER A 240 12.36 -20.63 1.61
CA SER A 240 11.38 -19.58 1.92
C SER A 240 10.16 -20.14 2.67
N LEU A 241 9.67 -21.32 2.28
CA LEU A 241 8.57 -22.01 2.96
C LEU A 241 8.98 -22.45 4.37
N LYS A 242 10.15 -23.09 4.51
CA LYS A 242 10.66 -23.54 5.82
C LYS A 242 10.91 -22.38 6.78
N THR A 243 11.49 -21.29 6.30
CA THR A 243 11.81 -20.13 7.15
C THR A 243 10.55 -19.45 7.68
N ASN A 244 9.50 -19.39 6.87
CA ASN A 244 8.25 -18.72 7.24
C ASN A 244 7.21 -19.67 7.85
N LEU A 245 7.47 -20.99 7.89
CA LEU A 245 6.51 -22.04 8.25
C LEU A 245 5.74 -21.74 9.53
N TYR A 246 6.46 -21.37 10.59
CA TYR A 246 5.84 -21.00 11.87
C TYR A 246 4.81 -19.87 11.69
N ASN A 247 5.13 -18.83 10.92
CA ASN A 247 4.23 -17.68 10.72
C ASN A 247 3.17 -17.90 9.62
N LEU A 248 3.20 -19.00 8.86
CA LEU A 248 2.21 -19.26 7.80
C LEU A 248 0.86 -19.73 8.35
N PHE A 249 0.83 -20.30 9.55
CA PHE A 249 -0.39 -20.87 10.14
C PHE A 249 -0.77 -20.23 11.48
N THR A 250 -0.25 -19.04 11.77
CA THR A 250 -0.59 -18.30 13.00
C THR A 250 -2.10 -18.09 13.16
N TYR A 251 -2.83 -17.85 12.07
CA TYR A 251 -4.29 -17.76 12.09
C TYR A 251 -5.00 -19.03 12.59
N GLN A 252 -4.41 -20.21 12.42
CA GLN A 252 -4.96 -21.47 12.94
C GLN A 252 -4.68 -21.65 14.43
N ARG A 253 -3.55 -21.15 14.93
CA ARG A 253 -3.18 -21.22 16.35
C ARG A 253 -3.95 -20.22 17.21
N TYR A 254 -4.37 -19.09 16.61
CA TYR A 254 -5.14 -18.04 17.29
C TYR A 254 -6.50 -17.81 16.61
N PRO A 255 -7.42 -18.79 16.62
CA PRO A 255 -8.70 -18.69 15.92
C PRO A 255 -9.58 -17.56 16.48
N SER A 256 -9.49 -17.27 17.78
CA SER A 256 -10.24 -16.18 18.44
C SER A 256 -9.90 -14.79 17.91
N LEU A 257 -8.70 -14.60 17.34
CA LEU A 257 -8.24 -13.33 16.81
C LEU A 257 -8.71 -13.07 15.37
N ASN A 258 -9.29 -14.06 14.68
CA ASN A 258 -9.77 -13.94 13.29
C ASN A 258 -8.73 -13.32 12.32
N ILE A 259 -7.45 -13.71 12.48
CA ILE A 259 -6.35 -13.20 11.66
C ILE A 259 -6.55 -13.65 10.21
N PRO A 260 -6.49 -12.75 9.22
CA PRO A 260 -6.59 -13.17 7.83
C PRO A 260 -5.29 -13.82 7.37
N ASN A 261 -5.40 -14.89 6.58
CA ASN A 261 -4.25 -15.53 5.94
C ASN A 261 -3.72 -14.78 4.71
N THR A 262 -4.42 -13.75 4.24
CA THR A 262 -4.06 -12.94 3.07
C THR A 262 -4.28 -11.45 3.28
N THR A 263 -3.54 -10.64 2.51
CA THR A 263 -3.57 -9.17 2.53
C THR A 263 -4.42 -8.56 1.41
N ASN A 264 -5.38 -9.32 0.86
CA ASN A 264 -6.14 -8.94 -0.33
C ASN A 264 -6.73 -7.51 -0.28
N THR A 265 -7.08 -7.02 0.92
CA THR A 265 -7.63 -5.67 1.11
C THR A 265 -6.62 -4.57 0.78
N ILE A 266 -5.33 -4.73 1.09
CA ILE A 266 -4.29 -3.74 0.79
C ILE A 266 -3.79 -3.88 -0.66
N ASP A 267 -3.66 -5.11 -1.15
CA ASP A 267 -3.19 -5.42 -2.49
C ASP A 267 -4.13 -4.87 -3.58
N GLY A 268 -5.43 -5.12 -3.43
CA GLY A 268 -6.46 -4.57 -4.34
C GLY A 268 -6.49 -3.04 -4.28
N TYR A 269 -6.29 -2.47 -3.09
CA TYR A 269 -6.21 -1.02 -2.90
C TYR A 269 -5.01 -0.42 -3.65
N PHE A 270 -3.83 -1.01 -3.51
CA PHE A 270 -2.63 -0.58 -4.21
C PHE A 270 -2.76 -0.67 -5.73
N ALA A 271 -3.41 -1.71 -6.26
CA ALA A 271 -3.70 -1.81 -7.67
C ALA A 271 -4.58 -0.64 -8.16
N SER A 272 -5.62 -0.27 -7.39
CA SER A 272 -6.48 0.88 -7.70
C SER A 272 -5.71 2.21 -7.66
N VAL A 273 -4.92 2.43 -6.61
CA VAL A 273 -4.09 3.63 -6.45
C VAL A 273 -3.08 3.76 -7.61
N LYS A 274 -2.40 2.66 -7.98
CA LYS A 274 -1.47 2.63 -9.12
C LYS A 274 -2.15 3.02 -10.43
N LYS A 275 -3.35 2.50 -10.71
CA LYS A 275 -4.12 2.85 -11.91
C LYS A 275 -4.50 4.33 -11.95
N LYS A 276 -4.91 4.91 -10.83
CA LYS A 276 -5.25 6.36 -10.75
C LYS A 276 -4.00 7.22 -10.97
N ILE A 277 -2.87 6.89 -10.35
CA ILE A 277 -1.62 7.64 -10.51
C ILE A 277 -1.05 7.52 -11.93
N ALA A 278 -1.24 6.37 -12.59
CA ALA A 278 -0.80 6.18 -13.97
C ALA A 278 -1.44 7.21 -14.92
N ALA A 279 -2.68 7.66 -14.68
CA ALA A 279 -3.29 8.73 -15.46
C ALA A 279 -2.55 10.09 -15.37
N HIS A 280 -1.68 10.25 -14.37
CA HIS A 280 -0.92 11.47 -14.09
C HIS A 280 0.60 11.23 -14.18
N HIS A 281 1.06 10.78 -15.36
CA HIS A 281 2.48 10.59 -15.62
C HIS A 281 3.31 11.88 -15.42
N GLY A 282 4.57 11.72 -15.01
CA GLY A 282 5.52 12.84 -14.89
C GLY A 282 5.31 13.77 -13.68
N LEU A 283 4.44 13.40 -12.73
CA LEU A 283 4.27 14.17 -11.49
C LEU A 283 5.58 14.30 -10.71
N ARG A 284 5.88 15.53 -10.28
CA ARG A 284 6.89 15.83 -9.25
C ARG A 284 6.55 15.08 -7.96
N ARG A 285 7.57 14.78 -7.17
CA ARG A 285 7.46 13.94 -5.96
C ARG A 285 6.42 14.46 -4.95
N ASP A 286 6.47 15.75 -4.64
CA ASP A 286 5.53 16.44 -3.75
C ASP A 286 4.07 16.26 -4.20
N ARG A 287 3.81 16.49 -5.49
CA ARG A 287 2.46 16.35 -6.07
C ARG A 287 2.00 14.89 -6.11
N ARG A 288 2.92 13.97 -6.39
CA ARG A 288 2.66 12.54 -6.38
C ARG A 288 2.28 12.07 -4.98
N TYR A 289 3.03 12.47 -3.96
CA TYR A 289 2.73 12.10 -2.57
C TYR A 289 1.40 12.68 -2.10
N LYS A 290 1.11 13.93 -2.48
CA LYS A 290 -0.17 14.57 -2.20
C LYS A 290 -1.34 13.78 -2.79
N LEU A 291 -1.22 13.38 -4.06
CA LEU A 291 -2.22 12.55 -4.73
C LEU A 291 -2.34 11.16 -4.07
N ILE A 292 -1.21 10.49 -3.79
CA ILE A 292 -1.21 9.20 -3.07
C ILE A 292 -1.90 9.34 -1.72
N SER A 293 -1.60 10.37 -0.95
CA SER A 293 -2.18 10.59 0.37
C SER A 293 -3.69 10.80 0.31
N GLN A 294 -4.19 11.55 -0.69
CA GLN A 294 -5.62 11.67 -0.94
C GLN A 294 -6.24 10.30 -1.25
N LEU A 295 -5.59 9.52 -2.11
CA LEU A 295 -6.08 8.22 -2.51
C LEU A 295 -6.00 7.19 -1.38
N LEU A 296 -5.00 7.27 -0.48
CA LEU A 296 -4.86 6.39 0.68
C LEU A 296 -5.82 6.74 1.81
N LYS A 297 -6.22 7.99 1.94
CA LYS A 297 -7.24 8.42 2.90
C LYS A 297 -8.60 7.78 2.61
N GLY A 298 -8.90 7.51 1.35
CA GLY A 298 -10.23 7.08 0.90
C GLY A 298 -11.19 8.27 0.76
N ASP A 299 -12.14 8.14 -0.17
CA ASP A 299 -13.29 9.03 -0.22
C ASP A 299 -14.22 8.56 0.91
N GLY A 300 -14.39 9.37 1.95
CA GLY A 300 -15.34 9.06 3.01
C GLY A 300 -16.75 9.17 2.47
N ASP A 301 -17.26 8.06 1.95
CA ASP A 301 -18.68 7.82 1.78
C ASP A 301 -19.21 7.06 3.01
#